data_AF-A0A2R8Z667-F1
#
_entry.id   AF-A0A2R8Z667-F1
#
_cell.length_a   1.000
_cell.length_b   1.000
_cell.length_c   1.000
_cell.angle_alpha   90.00
_cell.angle_beta   90.00
_cell.angle_gamma   90.00
#
_symmetry.space_group_name_H-M   'P 1'
#
loop_
_entity.id
_entity.type
_entity.pdbx_description
1 polymer ?
#
loop_
_entity_poly.entity_id
_entity_poly.type
_entity_poly.pdbx_seq_one_letter_code
_entity_poly.pdbx_strand_id
1 'polypeptide(L)'
;MIVYALMVVSYFLVTGGIIYDVIVEPPSVGSMTDEHGHQRPVAFLAYGVNEQYIMEGLASSFLFTIGGLGFIFLDRWNAPNIPKLNRFLLLFIGFVCVLLSFFMARVFMRMKLPEYLMG
;
A
#
# COMPACT_ATOMS: atom_id res chain seq x y z
N MET A 1 20.58 10.84 -6.00
CA MET A 1 19.13 10.76 -6.27
C MET A 1 18.74 9.58 -7.16
N ILE A 2 19.49 9.27 -8.24
CA ILE A 2 19.17 8.11 -9.10
C ILE A 2 19.20 6.78 -8.32
N VAL A 3 20.26 6.53 -7.53
CA VAL A 3 20.35 5.32 -6.68
C VAL A 3 19.20 5.24 -5.68
N TYR A 4 18.80 6.38 -5.10
CA TYR A 4 17.66 6.44 -4.18
C TYR A 4 16.34 6.06 -4.88
N ALA A 5 16.10 6.60 -6.09
CA ALA A 5 14.93 6.25 -6.88
C ALA A 5 14.91 4.74 -7.21
N LEU A 6 16.04 4.15 -7.57
CA LEU A 6 16.16 2.71 -7.80
C LEU A 6 15.85 1.90 -6.53
N MET A 7 16.29 2.35 -5.35
CA MET A 7 15.96 1.68 -4.09
C MET A 7 14.46 1.76 -3.74
N VAL A 8 13.80 2.89 -4.01
CA VAL A 8 12.35 3.01 -3.79
C VAL A 8 11.58 2.10 -4.76
N VAL A 9 12.02 2.02 -6.02
CA VAL A 9 11.44 1.08 -7.00
C VAL A 9 11.67 -0.36 -6.57
N SER A 10 12.87 -0.73 -6.13
CA SER A 10 13.12 -2.09 -5.65
C SER A 10 12.30 -2.41 -4.41
N TYR A 11 12.11 -1.45 -3.50
CA TYR A 11 11.25 -1.62 -2.33
C TYR A 11 9.81 -1.92 -2.74
N PHE A 12 9.25 -1.17 -3.71
CA PHE A 12 7.91 -1.43 -4.26
C PHE A 12 7.78 -2.85 -4.82
N LEU A 13 8.76 -3.29 -5.61
CA LEU A 13 8.73 -4.59 -6.29
C LEU A 13 8.86 -5.76 -5.31
N VAL A 14 9.76 -5.66 -4.33
CA VAL A 14 10.00 -6.72 -3.35
C VAL A 14 8.83 -6.82 -2.36
N THR A 15 8.34 -5.70 -1.84
CA THR A 15 7.19 -5.70 -0.91
C THR A 15 5.87 -6.03 -1.62
N GLY A 16 5.79 -5.79 -2.93
CA GLY A 16 4.64 -6.16 -3.75
C GLY A 16 4.48 -7.66 -3.96
N GLY A 17 5.45 -8.47 -3.51
CA GLY A 17 5.34 -9.93 -3.55
C GLY A 17 5.81 -10.57 -4.86
N ILE A 18 6.55 -9.86 -5.73
CA ILE A 18 6.97 -10.41 -7.04
C ILE A 18 7.72 -11.74 -6.93
N ILE A 19 8.52 -11.92 -5.87
CA ILE A 19 9.20 -13.20 -5.61
C ILE A 19 8.18 -14.32 -5.32
N TYR A 20 7.15 -14.01 -4.54
CA TYR A 20 6.06 -14.94 -4.25
C TYR A 20 5.25 -15.23 -5.51
N ASP A 21 4.95 -14.21 -6.31
CA ASP A 21 4.21 -14.33 -7.56
C ASP A 21 4.92 -15.26 -8.56
N VAL A 22 6.25 -15.18 -8.65
CA VAL A 22 7.05 -16.04 -9.55
C VAL A 22 7.13 -17.49 -9.04
N ILE A 23 7.14 -17.72 -7.73
CA ILE A 23 7.29 -19.07 -7.16
C ILE A 23 5.94 -19.80 -7.11
N VAL A 24 4.89 -19.09 -6.70
CA VAL A 24 3.59 -19.69 -6.36
C VAL A 24 2.56 -19.49 -7.47
N GLU A 25 2.78 -18.53 -8.38
CA GLU A 25 1.86 -18.17 -9.46
C GLU A 25 0.39 -18.05 -8.99
N PRO A 26 0.11 -17.26 -7.93
CA PRO A 26 -1.24 -17.11 -7.41
C PRO A 26 -2.15 -16.39 -8.44
N PRO A 27 -3.47 -16.61 -8.40
CA PRO A 27 -4.38 -15.89 -9.27
C PRO A 27 -4.35 -14.39 -8.95
N SER A 28 -4.64 -13.56 -9.95
CA SER A 28 -4.57 -12.10 -9.81
C SER A 28 -5.64 -11.54 -8.86
N VAL A 29 -6.85 -12.11 -8.90
CA VAL A 29 -8.01 -11.75 -8.09
C VAL A 29 -8.77 -13.04 -7.76
N GLY A 30 -9.22 -13.19 -6.51
CA GLY A 30 -10.08 -14.31 -6.12
C GLY A 30 -11.52 -14.12 -6.59
N SER A 31 -12.34 -15.17 -6.51
CA SER A 31 -13.79 -15.04 -6.64
C SER A 31 -14.48 -15.68 -5.44
N MET A 32 -15.48 -14.98 -4.90
CA MET A 32 -16.35 -15.52 -3.86
C MET A 32 -17.76 -15.61 -4.44
N THR A 33 -18.36 -16.78 -4.38
CA THR A 33 -19.75 -16.99 -4.79
C THR A 33 -20.68 -16.39 -3.75
N ASP A 34 -21.49 -15.44 -4.18
CA ASP A 34 -22.59 -14.89 -3.42
C ASP A 34 -23.68 -15.95 -3.18
N GLU A 35 -24.59 -15.74 -2.23
CA GLU A 35 -25.69 -16.69 -1.92
C GLU A 35 -26.58 -17.00 -3.14
N HIS A 36 -26.57 -16.12 -4.13
CA HIS A 36 -27.30 -16.24 -5.39
C HIS A 36 -26.49 -16.91 -6.52
N GLY A 37 -25.29 -17.43 -6.23
CA GLY A 37 -24.42 -18.12 -7.20
C GLY A 37 -23.61 -17.19 -8.12
N HIS A 38 -23.68 -15.87 -7.91
CA HIS A 38 -22.91 -14.90 -8.67
C HIS A 38 -21.46 -14.84 -8.14
N GLN A 39 -20.48 -15.00 -9.02
CA GLN A 39 -19.08 -14.82 -8.63
C GLN A 39 -18.76 -13.33 -8.53
N ARG A 40 -18.43 -12.87 -7.32
CA ARG A 40 -17.91 -11.52 -7.09
C ARG A 40 -16.39 -11.57 -6.99
N PRO A 41 -15.67 -10.69 -7.71
CA PRO A 41 -14.22 -10.62 -7.59
C PRO A 41 -13.85 -10.12 -6.19
N VAL A 42 -12.94 -10.84 -5.52
CA VAL A 42 -12.41 -10.48 -4.21
C VAL A 42 -10.92 -10.23 -4.34
N ALA A 43 -10.51 -9.00 -4.03
CA ALA A 43 -9.12 -8.57 -4.17
C ALA A 43 -8.20 -9.02 -3.02
N PHE A 44 -8.77 -9.48 -1.91
CA PHE A 44 -8.03 -9.89 -0.70
C PHE A 44 -8.35 -11.33 -0.32
N LEU A 45 -7.32 -12.08 0.04
CA LEU A 45 -7.52 -13.41 0.60
C LEU A 45 -7.79 -13.29 2.11
N ALA A 46 -9.03 -13.53 2.53
CA ALA A 46 -9.39 -13.54 3.94
C ALA A 46 -8.85 -14.81 4.64
N TYR A 47 -8.44 -14.68 5.90
CA TYR A 47 -7.99 -15.76 6.81
C TYR A 47 -6.64 -16.43 6.47
N GLY A 48 -6.09 -16.24 5.27
CA GLY A 48 -4.75 -16.70 4.89
C GLY A 48 -3.69 -15.62 5.08
N VAL A 49 -2.95 -15.61 6.19
CA VAL A 49 -1.94 -14.55 6.47
C VAL A 49 -0.75 -14.60 5.50
N ASN A 50 -0.32 -15.81 5.16
CA ASN A 50 0.89 -16.08 4.36
C ASN A 50 0.61 -16.17 2.86
N GLU A 51 -0.65 -16.27 2.49
CA GLU A 51 -1.10 -16.34 1.10
C GLU A 51 -1.55 -14.96 0.64
N GLN A 52 -1.36 -14.68 -0.65
CA GLN A 52 -1.56 -13.34 -1.19
C GLN A 52 -1.94 -13.42 -2.67
N TYR A 53 -2.92 -12.61 -3.06
CA TYR A 53 -3.19 -12.35 -4.48
C TYR A 53 -2.25 -11.25 -5.01
N ILE A 54 -1.97 -11.29 -6.33
CA ILE A 54 -1.09 -10.30 -6.98
C ILE A 54 -1.61 -8.87 -6.73
N MET A 55 -2.92 -8.65 -6.85
CA MET A 55 -3.52 -7.33 -6.66
C MET A 55 -3.44 -6.84 -5.20
N GLU A 56 -3.51 -7.75 -4.23
CA GLU A 56 -3.31 -7.43 -2.82
C GLU A 56 -1.86 -6.99 -2.56
N GLY A 57 -0.88 -7.72 -3.10
CA GLY A 57 0.55 -7.37 -3.05
C GLY A 57 0.83 -6.00 -3.60
N LEU A 58 0.44 -5.76 -4.85
CA LEU A 58 0.67 -4.49 -5.53
C LEU A 58 -0.04 -3.31 -4.84
N ALA A 59 -1.27 -3.50 -4.34
CA ALA A 59 -1.97 -2.46 -3.61
C ALA A 59 -1.27 -2.10 -2.30
N SER A 60 -0.77 -3.10 -1.56
CA SER A 60 -0.07 -2.88 -0.30
C SER A 60 1.26 -2.15 -0.49
N SER A 61 2.08 -2.54 -1.46
CA SER A 61 3.36 -1.91 -1.75
C SER A 61 3.20 -0.48 -2.27
N PHE A 62 2.13 -0.21 -3.03
CA PHE A 62 1.78 1.14 -3.46
C PHE A 62 1.46 2.05 -2.27
N LEU A 63 0.70 1.57 -1.29
CA LEU A 63 0.40 2.35 -0.08
C LEU A 63 1.66 2.62 0.75
N PHE A 64 2.56 1.64 0.91
CA PHE A 64 3.80 1.82 1.64
C PHE A 64 4.72 2.85 0.98
N THR A 65 4.83 2.82 -0.34
CA THR A 65 5.63 3.80 -1.09
C THR A 65 5.05 5.22 -1.01
N ILE A 66 3.72 5.39 -1.11
CA ILE A 66 3.07 6.68 -0.89
C ILE A 66 3.31 7.20 0.53
N GLY A 67 3.22 6.34 1.54
CA GLY A 67 3.50 6.70 2.92
C GLY A 67 4.95 7.19 3.10
N GLY A 68 5.91 6.45 2.55
CA GLY A 68 7.33 6.83 2.55
C GLY A 68 7.59 8.15 1.80
N LEU A 69 7.03 8.33 0.61
CA LEU A 69 7.12 9.57 -0.16
C LEU A 69 6.48 10.75 0.60
N GLY A 70 5.41 10.51 1.36
CA GLY A 70 4.77 11.50 2.22
C GLY A 70 5.75 12.09 3.24
N PHE A 71 6.59 11.27 3.86
CA PHE A 71 7.64 11.74 4.77
C PHE A 71 8.72 12.57 4.06
N ILE A 72 9.09 12.22 2.83
CA ILE A 72 10.05 13.02 2.04
C ILE A 72 9.47 14.41 1.72
N PHE A 73 8.17 14.49 1.41
CA PHE A 73 7.51 15.78 1.20
C PHE A 73 7.45 16.61 2.47
N LEU A 74 7.23 15.99 3.62
CA LEU A 74 7.28 16.65 4.93
C LEU A 74 8.68 17.13 5.31
N ASP A 75 9.73 16.40 4.94
CA ASP A 75 11.10 16.86 5.13
C ASP A 75 11.43 18.05 4.21
N ARG A 76 11.04 17.94 2.93
CA ARG A 76 11.25 19.01 1.95
C ARG A 76 10.51 20.30 2.29
N TRP A 77 9.38 20.21 2.98
CA TRP A 77 8.60 21.35 3.48
C TRP A 77 9.41 22.29 4.37
N ASN A 78 10.42 21.79 5.11
CA ASN A 78 11.23 22.61 6.01
C ASN A 78 12.38 23.36 5.29
N ALA A 79 12.57 23.14 3.99
CA ALA A 79 13.71 23.72 3.31
C ALA A 79 13.61 25.26 3.16
N PRO A 80 14.73 25.98 3.35
CA PRO A 80 14.78 27.42 3.09
C PRO A 80 14.61 27.67 1.59
N ASN A 81 13.90 28.75 1.22
CA ASN A 81 13.62 29.21 -0.16
C ASN A 81 12.40 28.60 -0.90
N ILE A 82 11.38 28.12 -0.20
CA ILE A 82 10.11 27.71 -0.83
C ILE A 82 9.03 28.82 -0.69
N PRO A 83 8.29 29.18 -1.76
CA PRO A 83 7.15 30.10 -1.66
C PRO A 83 6.11 29.64 -0.64
N LYS A 84 5.48 30.56 0.10
CA LYS A 84 4.54 30.24 1.20
C LYS A 84 3.42 29.28 0.79
N LEU A 85 2.89 29.44 -0.42
CA LEU A 85 1.82 28.57 -0.97
C LEU A 85 2.31 27.15 -1.22
N ASN A 86 3.45 26.98 -1.89
CA ASN A 86 4.04 25.66 -2.13
C ASN A 86 4.40 24.98 -0.82
N ARG A 87 4.92 25.75 0.15
CA ARG A 87 5.23 25.26 1.48
C ARG A 87 3.97 24.70 2.17
N PHE A 88 2.85 25.42 2.12
CA PHE A 88 1.58 24.93 2.67
C PHE A 88 1.08 23.66 1.95
N LEU A 89 1.14 23.63 0.61
CA LEU A 89 0.73 22.47 -0.19
C LEU A 89 1.56 21.21 0.11
N LEU A 90 2.89 21.34 0.21
CA LEU A 90 3.78 20.22 0.53
C LEU A 90 3.48 19.64 1.91
N LEU A 91 3.21 20.48 2.91
CA LEU A 91 2.77 20.01 4.23
C LEU A 91 1.44 19.27 4.14
N PHE A 92 0.45 19.84 3.46
CA PHE A 92 -0.88 19.23 3.37
C PHE A 92 -0.83 17.88 2.65
N ILE A 93 -0.17 17.82 1.49
CA ILE A 93 -0.04 16.59 0.70
C ILE A 93 0.76 15.54 1.48
N GLY A 94 1.90 15.91 2.06
CA GLY A 94 2.73 14.99 2.83
C GLY A 94 1.97 14.39 4.02
N PHE A 95 1.24 15.23 4.77
CA PHE A 95 0.44 14.79 5.90
C PHE A 95 -0.72 13.86 5.49
N VAL A 96 -1.45 14.21 4.42
CA VAL A 96 -2.54 13.38 3.88
C VAL A 96 -2.02 12.04 3.36
N CYS A 97 -0.88 12.02 2.65
CA CYS A 97 -0.27 10.78 2.16
C CYS A 97 0.10 9.83 3.30
N VAL A 98 0.72 10.34 4.37
CA VAL A 98 1.07 9.53 5.55
C VAL A 98 -0.17 9.00 6.24
N LEU A 99 -1.17 9.84 6.52
CA LEU A 99 -2.42 9.39 7.14
C LEU A 99 -3.15 8.35 6.30
N LEU A 100 -3.28 8.58 4.99
CA LEU A 100 -3.98 7.68 4.09
C LEU A 100 -3.27 6.32 4.02
N SER A 101 -1.93 6.31 3.91
CA SER A 101 -1.15 5.06 3.93
C SER A 101 -1.35 4.28 5.23
N PHE A 102 -1.37 4.97 6.38
CA PHE A 102 -1.50 4.35 7.69
C PHE A 102 -2.90 3.73 7.89
N PHE A 103 -3.95 4.50 7.61
CA PHE A 103 -5.32 4.00 7.73
C PHE A 103 -5.61 2.88 6.74
N MET A 104 -5.19 3.01 5.48
CA MET A 104 -5.45 1.97 4.48
C MET A 104 -4.67 0.68 4.79
N ALA A 105 -3.43 0.76 5.26
CA ALA A 105 -2.68 -0.41 5.70
C ALA A 105 -3.37 -1.13 6.89
N ARG A 106 -3.93 -0.35 7.83
CA ARG A 106 -4.71 -0.92 8.95
C ARG A 106 -6.00 -1.58 8.49
N VAL A 107 -6.69 -0.97 7.52
CA VAL A 107 -7.89 -1.56 6.91
C VAL A 107 -7.54 -2.86 6.19
N PHE A 108 -6.43 -2.91 5.44
CA PHE A 108 -5.97 -4.13 4.78
C PHE A 108 -5.69 -5.25 5.77
N MET A 109 -5.04 -4.94 6.90
CA MET A 109 -4.84 -5.93 7.97
C MET A 109 -6.15 -6.44 8.56
N ARG A 110 -7.18 -5.58 8.71
CA ARG A 110 -8.50 -5.98 9.20
C ARG A 110 -9.32 -6.76 8.16
N MET A 111 -9.12 -6.50 6.86
CA MET A 111 -9.72 -7.29 5.79
C MET A 111 -9.11 -8.69 5.74
N LYS A 112 -7.78 -8.79 5.92
CA LYS A 112 -7.05 -10.07 5.91
C LYS A 112 -7.33 -10.88 7.18
N LEU A 113 -7.38 -10.22 8.33
CA LEU A 113 -7.64 -10.81 9.65
C LEU A 113 -8.79 -10.07 10.34
N PRO A 114 -10.04 -10.52 10.20
CA PRO A 114 -11.22 -9.83 10.75
C PRO A 114 -11.17 -9.62 12.27
N GLU A 115 -10.60 -10.59 13.00
CA GLU A 115 -10.44 -10.54 14.47
C GLU A 115 -9.19 -9.78 14.93
N TYR A 116 -8.39 -9.24 14.02
CA TYR A 116 -7.12 -8.59 14.37
C TYR A 116 -7.33 -7.32 15.20
N LEU A 117 -6.89 -7.33 16.47
CA LEU A 117 -7.00 -6.19 17.41
C LEU A 117 -8.44 -5.83 17.81
N MET A 118 -9.31 -6.81 18.12
CA MET A 118 -10.58 -6.56 18.84
C MET A 118 -10.38 -6.38 20.37
N GLY A 119 -9.27 -5.76 20.78
CA GLY A 119 -8.94 -5.46 22.18
C GLY A 119 -9.15 -3.99 22.52
#